data_AF-A0A2A3LJT4-F1
#
_entry.id   AF-A0A2A3LJT4-F1
#
_cell.length_a   1.000
_cell.length_b   1.000
_cell.length_c   1.000
_cell.angle_alpha   90.00
_cell.angle_beta   90.00
_cell.angle_gamma   90.00
#
_symmetry.space_group_name_H-M   'P 1'
#
loop_
_entity.id
_entity.type
_entity.pdbx_description
1 polymer ?
#
loop_
_entity_poly.entity_id
_entity_poly.type
_entity_poly.pdbx_seq_one_letter_code
_entity_poly.pdbx_strand_id
1 'polypeptide(L)'
;MKPMKRKAYEAALEPMQVELAAVARWLQHSGRRLLVLFEGRDTAGKGGAIEAIAEHLNPRQCRVVALPKPSDREAGQWYFQRYVAHLPSAGEIALFDRSWYNRAGVESVMGYATPEQVGAFLAQTPAFEQQLVEDGILLFKYWLGCDQAQQEERFAERLHNPLKRWKLSPVDVAARTRYDDYTAARDVMLGATHTAHAPWTLVDFNDQRRGRLTLLRNLLDRLPDTHVDAPGIAFPALRRKPRPERYDVLPPLPPFAG
;
A
#
# COMPACT_ATOMS: atom_id res chain seq x y z
N MET A 1 14.53 18.28 9.46
CA MET A 1 14.10 17.55 10.68
C MET A 1 14.99 16.32 10.87
N LYS A 2 15.48 16.00 12.08
CA LYS A 2 16.35 14.82 12.30
C LYS A 2 15.59 13.50 12.09
N PRO A 3 16.14 12.46 11.42
CA PRO A 3 15.46 11.19 11.21
C PRO A 3 14.94 10.54 12.49
N MET A 4 13.77 9.93 12.45
CA MET A 4 13.15 9.27 13.59
C MET A 4 13.90 7.98 13.94
N LYS A 5 14.19 7.78 15.23
CA LYS A 5 14.83 6.56 15.73
C LYS A 5 13.87 5.36 15.66
N ARG A 6 14.41 4.17 15.38
CA ARG A 6 13.65 2.92 15.24
C ARG A 6 12.76 2.62 16.45
N LYS A 7 13.33 2.61 17.66
CA LYS A 7 12.60 2.33 18.90
C LYS A 7 11.40 3.29 19.11
N ALA A 8 11.57 4.57 18.78
CA ALA A 8 10.50 5.54 18.91
C ALA A 8 9.39 5.31 17.86
N TYR A 9 9.77 4.87 16.65
CA TYR A 9 8.82 4.51 15.61
C TYR A 9 7.99 3.27 15.98
N GLU A 10 8.64 2.21 16.45
CA GLU A 10 7.96 0.96 16.85
C GLU A 10 6.97 1.22 18.00
N ALA A 11 7.37 1.98 19.02
CA ALA A 11 6.50 2.35 20.13
C ALA A 11 5.28 3.20 19.71
N ALA A 12 5.40 4.01 18.65
CA ALA A 12 4.30 4.80 18.12
C ALA A 12 3.40 4.02 17.14
N LEU A 13 3.96 3.00 16.49
CA LEU A 13 3.25 2.17 15.51
C LEU A 13 2.33 1.14 16.19
N GLU A 14 2.81 0.52 17.27
CA GLU A 14 2.09 -0.54 17.99
C GLU A 14 0.62 -0.21 18.32
N PRO A 15 0.26 0.93 18.95
CA PRO A 15 -1.13 1.26 19.21
C PRO A 15 -1.97 1.42 17.93
N MET A 16 -1.38 1.96 16.86
CA MET A 16 -2.07 2.09 15.57
C MET A 16 -2.34 0.73 14.93
N GLN A 17 -1.45 -0.25 15.13
CA GLN A 17 -1.66 -1.62 14.65
C GLN A 17 -2.77 -2.33 15.45
N VAL A 18 -2.93 -2.02 16.74
CA VAL A 18 -4.08 -2.48 17.54
C VAL A 18 -5.39 -1.88 17.01
N GLU A 19 -5.40 -0.59 16.69
CA GLU A 19 -6.55 0.07 16.04
C GLU A 19 -6.85 -0.56 14.67
N LEU A 20 -5.84 -0.84 13.83
CA LEU A 20 -6.03 -1.54 12.56
C LEU A 20 -6.65 -2.93 12.73
N ALA A 21 -6.26 -3.68 13.76
CA ALA A 21 -6.89 -4.96 14.06
C ALA A 21 -8.37 -4.79 14.46
N ALA A 22 -8.73 -3.70 15.15
CA ALA A 22 -10.12 -3.36 15.43
C ALA A 22 -10.88 -2.99 14.15
N VAL A 23 -10.29 -2.17 13.27
CA VAL A 23 -10.86 -1.85 11.95
C VAL A 23 -11.12 -3.11 11.13
N ALA A 24 -10.18 -4.05 11.07
CA ALA A 24 -10.36 -5.31 10.35
C ALA A 24 -11.54 -6.13 10.91
N ARG A 25 -11.69 -6.21 12.23
CA ARG A 25 -12.87 -6.85 12.87
C ARG A 25 -14.16 -6.13 12.51
N TRP A 26 -14.15 -4.80 12.53
CA TRP A 26 -15.32 -3.99 12.18
C TRP A 26 -15.73 -4.14 10.72
N LEU A 27 -14.78 -4.18 9.78
CA LEU A 27 -15.07 -4.44 8.37
C LEU A 27 -15.77 -5.79 8.21
N GLN A 28 -15.26 -6.84 8.88
CA GLN A 28 -15.88 -8.17 8.87
C GLN A 28 -17.28 -8.19 9.45
N HIS A 29 -17.50 -7.48 10.56
CA HIS A 29 -18.81 -7.40 11.20
C HIS A 29 -19.82 -6.60 10.36
N SER A 30 -19.40 -5.48 9.79
CA SER A 30 -20.28 -4.54 9.05
C SER A 30 -20.45 -4.89 7.56
N GLY A 31 -19.60 -5.77 7.01
CA GLY A 31 -19.54 -6.07 5.58
C GLY A 31 -18.96 -4.93 4.73
N ARG A 32 -18.48 -3.84 5.34
CA ARG A 32 -17.82 -2.75 4.61
C ARG A 32 -16.48 -3.20 4.03
N ARG A 33 -16.01 -2.43 3.05
CA ARG A 33 -14.87 -2.79 2.19
C ARG A 33 -13.87 -1.66 2.18
N LEU A 34 -12.59 -1.97 2.40
CA LEU A 34 -11.53 -0.96 2.43
C LEU A 34 -10.58 -1.15 1.26
N LEU A 35 -10.39 -0.10 0.46
CA LEU A 35 -9.44 -0.06 -0.64
C LEU A 35 -8.47 1.09 -0.44
N VAL A 36 -7.17 0.79 -0.34
CA VAL A 36 -6.12 1.79 -0.17
C VAL A 36 -5.14 1.72 -1.32
N LEU A 37 -5.01 2.81 -2.08
CA LEU A 37 -4.06 2.95 -3.17
C LEU A 37 -2.80 3.65 -2.68
N PHE A 38 -1.65 3.04 -2.91
CA PHE A 38 -0.34 3.62 -2.62
C PHE A 38 0.33 4.03 -3.91
N GLU A 39 0.37 5.33 -4.17
CA GLU A 39 1.11 5.94 -5.28
C GLU A 39 2.25 6.81 -4.76
N GLY A 40 3.13 7.19 -5.67
CA GLY A 40 4.30 8.02 -5.39
C GLY A 40 5.52 7.52 -6.13
N ARG A 41 6.57 8.33 -6.07
CA ARG A 41 7.82 8.08 -6.80
C ARG A 41 8.44 6.72 -6.45
N ASP A 42 9.31 6.26 -7.33
CA ASP A 42 10.19 5.13 -7.03
C ASP A 42 11.03 5.48 -5.80
N THR A 43 11.23 4.48 -4.95
CA THR A 43 11.90 4.62 -3.65
C THR A 43 11.18 5.45 -2.57
N ALA A 44 9.99 6.01 -2.84
CA ALA A 44 9.27 6.85 -1.87
C ALA A 44 8.92 6.13 -0.55
N GLY A 45 8.65 4.82 -0.59
CA GLY A 45 8.41 4.02 0.62
C GLY A 45 7.11 3.22 0.65
N LYS A 46 6.41 3.08 -0.50
CA LYS A 46 5.12 2.37 -0.64
C LYS A 46 5.07 1.02 0.08
N GLY A 47 5.97 0.10 -0.27
CA GLY A 47 6.00 -1.23 0.35
C GLY A 47 6.16 -1.21 1.87
N GLY A 48 6.91 -0.25 2.43
CA GLY A 48 7.05 -0.13 3.89
C GLY A 48 5.80 0.45 4.58
N ALA A 49 5.00 1.25 3.88
CA ALA A 49 3.70 1.70 4.38
C ALA A 49 2.65 0.59 4.33
N ILE A 50 2.64 -0.18 3.24
CA ILE A 50 1.79 -1.37 3.10
C ILE A 50 2.11 -2.40 4.18
N GLU A 51 3.39 -2.69 4.41
CA GLU A 51 3.86 -3.60 5.46
C GLU A 51 3.38 -3.14 6.84
N ALA A 52 3.55 -1.85 7.17
CA ALA A 52 3.11 -1.31 8.47
C ALA A 52 1.60 -1.50 8.72
N ILE A 53 0.77 -1.53 7.67
CA ILE A 53 -0.67 -1.81 7.78
C ILE A 53 -0.93 -3.32 7.87
N ALA A 54 -0.30 -4.11 7.01
CA ALA A 54 -0.63 -5.52 6.83
C ALA A 54 -0.01 -6.46 7.87
N GLU A 55 1.11 -6.07 8.51
CA GLU A 55 1.98 -6.94 9.32
C GLU A 55 1.25 -7.77 10.38
N HIS A 56 0.22 -7.21 11.02
CA HIS A 56 -0.54 -7.86 12.10
C HIS A 56 -1.99 -8.17 11.73
N LEU A 57 -2.37 -8.04 10.46
CA LEU A 57 -3.71 -8.34 9.98
C LEU A 57 -3.80 -9.78 9.47
N ASN A 58 -5.00 -10.36 9.57
CA ASN A 58 -5.25 -11.68 9.02
C ASN A 58 -5.11 -11.64 7.49
N PRO A 59 -4.22 -12.45 6.88
CA PRO A 59 -3.98 -12.43 5.43
C PRO A 59 -5.20 -12.89 4.60
N ARG A 60 -6.20 -13.52 5.24
CA ARG A 60 -7.49 -13.83 4.60
C ARG A 60 -8.41 -12.62 4.47
N GLN A 61 -8.14 -11.57 5.22
CA GLN A 61 -8.94 -10.35 5.28
C GLN A 61 -8.21 -9.17 4.64
N CYS A 62 -6.87 -9.11 4.77
CA CYS A 62 -6.04 -8.07 4.19
C CYS A 62 -5.12 -8.66 3.12
N ARG A 63 -5.29 -8.21 1.87
CA ARG A 63 -4.46 -8.64 0.73
C ARG A 63 -3.71 -7.47 0.11
N VAL A 64 -2.48 -7.75 -0.31
CA VAL A 64 -1.65 -6.82 -1.09
C VAL A 64 -1.78 -7.15 -2.57
N VAL A 65 -2.12 -6.15 -3.37
CA VAL A 65 -2.26 -6.25 -4.83
C VAL A 65 -1.09 -5.51 -5.45
N ALA A 66 -0.13 -6.27 -6.00
CA ALA A 66 1.06 -5.75 -6.67
C ALA A 66 1.15 -6.37 -8.06
N LEU A 67 0.49 -5.73 -9.01
CA LEU A 67 0.31 -6.26 -10.36
C LEU A 67 1.57 -6.06 -11.24
N PRO A 68 2.01 -7.06 -12.03
CA PRO A 68 3.08 -6.87 -12.99
C PRO A 68 2.59 -6.07 -14.21
N LYS A 69 3.49 -5.78 -15.15
CA LYS A 69 3.13 -5.20 -16.45
C LYS A 69 2.00 -6.00 -17.12
N PRO A 70 1.12 -5.36 -17.91
CA PRO A 70 0.06 -6.07 -18.59
C PRO A 70 0.59 -7.09 -19.60
N SER A 71 -0.09 -8.25 -19.63
CA SER A 71 -0.02 -9.19 -20.74
C SER A 71 -0.67 -8.62 -22.00
N ASP A 72 -0.38 -9.20 -23.17
CA ASP A 72 -0.94 -8.75 -24.45
C ASP A 72 -2.48 -8.75 -24.44
N ARG A 73 -3.09 -9.73 -23.77
CA ARG A 73 -4.53 -9.80 -23.59
C ARG A 73 -5.05 -8.67 -22.71
N GLU A 74 -4.39 -8.38 -21.58
CA GLU A 74 -4.79 -7.29 -20.68
C GLU A 74 -4.57 -5.91 -21.32
N ALA A 75 -3.56 -5.77 -22.19
CA ALA A 75 -3.33 -4.54 -22.95
C ALA A 75 -4.45 -4.26 -23.97
N GLY A 76 -5.12 -5.30 -24.47
CA GLY A 76 -6.29 -5.19 -25.34
C GLY A 76 -7.64 -5.07 -24.60
N GLN A 77 -7.65 -5.12 -23.27
CA GLN A 77 -8.86 -4.98 -22.46
C GLN A 77 -9.16 -3.52 -22.15
N TRP A 78 -10.36 -3.27 -21.61
CA TRP A 78 -10.61 -2.03 -20.91
C TRP A 78 -9.64 -1.89 -19.74
N TYR A 79 -8.99 -0.73 -19.62
CA TYR A 79 -7.82 -0.57 -18.74
C TYR A 79 -8.09 -0.92 -17.26
N PHE A 80 -9.27 -0.57 -16.75
CA PHE A 80 -9.64 -0.84 -15.36
C PHE A 80 -9.97 -2.32 -15.10
N GLN A 81 -10.26 -3.11 -16.13
CA GLN A 81 -10.76 -4.48 -16.01
C GLN A 81 -9.86 -5.38 -15.15
N ARG A 82 -8.54 -5.34 -15.38
CA ARG A 82 -7.58 -6.12 -14.60
C ARG A 82 -7.59 -5.73 -13.11
N TYR A 83 -7.84 -4.46 -12.79
CA TYR A 83 -7.83 -3.95 -11.42
C TYR A 83 -9.13 -4.26 -10.70
N VAL A 84 -10.26 -4.22 -11.43
CA VAL A 84 -11.59 -4.57 -10.91
C VAL A 84 -11.62 -5.99 -10.35
N ALA A 85 -10.90 -6.93 -10.97
CA ALA A 85 -10.75 -8.31 -10.46
C ALA A 85 -10.10 -8.39 -9.06
N HIS A 86 -9.46 -7.32 -8.59
CA HIS A 86 -8.79 -7.25 -7.29
C HIS A 86 -9.46 -6.29 -6.30
N LEU A 87 -10.68 -5.83 -6.56
CA LEU A 87 -11.44 -5.03 -5.60
C LEU A 87 -11.84 -5.86 -4.37
N PRO A 88 -11.92 -5.26 -3.16
CA PRO A 88 -12.28 -5.97 -1.94
C PRO A 88 -13.74 -6.45 -1.95
N SER A 89 -13.98 -7.66 -1.46
CA SER A 89 -15.30 -8.19 -1.10
C SER A 89 -15.67 -7.82 0.34
N ALA A 90 -16.91 -8.08 0.76
CA ALA A 90 -17.41 -7.72 2.09
C ALA A 90 -16.44 -8.12 3.23
N GLY A 91 -16.07 -7.14 4.04
CA GLY A 91 -15.12 -7.31 5.14
C GLY A 91 -13.64 -7.36 4.76
N GLU A 92 -13.29 -7.24 3.48
CA GLU A 92 -11.91 -7.26 3.02
C GLU A 92 -11.24 -5.88 3.00
N ILE A 93 -9.92 -5.92 3.15
CA ILE A 93 -8.99 -4.82 2.93
C ILE A 93 -8.13 -5.20 1.72
N ALA A 94 -8.10 -4.32 0.71
CA ALA A 94 -7.20 -4.44 -0.42
C ALA A 94 -6.21 -3.27 -0.43
N LEU A 95 -4.92 -3.59 -0.37
CA LEU A 95 -3.81 -2.62 -0.40
C LEU A 95 -3.12 -2.70 -1.75
N PHE A 96 -3.24 -1.66 -2.56
CA PHE A 96 -2.72 -1.62 -3.92
C PHE A 96 -1.31 -0.98 -3.93
N ASP A 97 -0.26 -1.78 -4.16
CA ASP A 97 1.10 -1.28 -4.41
C ASP A 97 1.20 -0.85 -5.87
N ARG A 98 0.98 0.45 -6.09
CA ARG A 98 0.49 1.01 -7.35
C ARG A 98 -0.90 0.52 -7.72
N SER A 99 -1.50 1.19 -8.68
CA SER A 99 -2.91 1.01 -9.05
C SER A 99 -3.14 1.30 -10.53
N TRP A 100 -4.39 1.57 -10.89
CA TRP A 100 -4.74 2.12 -12.21
C TRP A 100 -4.04 3.46 -12.49
N TYR A 101 -3.53 4.15 -11.48
CA TYR A 101 -2.73 5.37 -11.69
C TYR A 101 -1.36 5.14 -12.34
N ASN A 102 -0.96 3.90 -12.61
CA ASN A 102 0.16 3.61 -13.52
C ASN A 102 0.02 4.36 -14.86
N ARG A 103 -1.20 4.50 -15.39
CA ARG A 103 -1.47 5.22 -16.64
C ARG A 103 -1.07 6.69 -16.60
N ALA A 104 -1.38 7.38 -15.50
CA ALA A 104 -1.07 8.79 -15.33
C ALA A 104 0.34 9.05 -14.79
N GLY A 105 1.10 8.00 -14.47
CA GLY A 105 2.49 8.10 -14.02
C GLY A 105 3.44 7.46 -15.01
N VAL A 106 3.86 6.22 -14.69
CA VAL A 106 4.89 5.50 -15.45
C VAL A 106 4.52 5.30 -16.91
N GLU A 107 3.27 4.97 -17.26
CA GLU A 107 2.91 4.74 -18.66
C GLU A 107 2.95 6.03 -19.48
N SER A 108 2.50 7.15 -18.89
CA SER A 108 2.57 8.47 -19.53
C SER A 108 4.02 8.92 -19.72
N VAL A 109 4.84 8.88 -18.67
CA VAL A 109 6.20 9.40 -18.70
C VAL A 109 7.13 8.52 -19.54
N MET A 110 6.94 7.20 -19.52
CA MET A 110 7.78 6.26 -20.25
C MET A 110 7.28 5.95 -21.67
N GLY A 111 6.13 6.49 -22.08
CA GLY A 111 5.55 6.27 -23.40
C GLY A 111 4.95 4.86 -23.60
N TYR A 112 4.46 4.23 -22.54
CA TYR A 112 3.75 2.95 -22.61
C TYR A 112 2.26 3.10 -22.89
N ALA A 113 1.73 4.33 -22.83
CA ALA A 113 0.38 4.68 -23.23
C ALA A 113 0.43 5.90 -24.17
N THR A 114 -0.49 5.97 -25.13
CA THR A 114 -0.61 7.14 -26.01
C THR A 114 -1.20 8.33 -25.26
N PRO A 115 -0.96 9.57 -25.69
CA PRO A 115 -1.58 10.76 -25.07
C PRO A 115 -3.11 10.66 -25.01
N GLU A 116 -3.75 10.05 -26.00
CA GLU A 116 -5.20 9.83 -26.04
C GLU A 116 -5.65 8.84 -24.97
N GLN A 117 -4.90 7.75 -24.75
CA GLN A 117 -5.17 6.78 -23.70
C GLN A 117 -5.03 7.40 -22.30
N VAL A 118 -4.00 8.24 -22.10
CA VAL A 118 -3.79 8.97 -20.83
C VAL A 118 -4.92 9.98 -20.60
N GLY A 119 -5.28 10.77 -21.61
CA GLY A 119 -6.39 11.72 -21.53
C GLY A 119 -7.73 11.04 -21.23
N ALA A 120 -8.03 9.93 -21.91
CA ALA A 120 -9.22 9.13 -21.65
C ALA A 120 -9.23 8.56 -20.23
N PHE A 121 -8.09 8.08 -19.72
CA PHE A 121 -7.96 7.61 -18.34
C PHE A 121 -8.24 8.70 -17.32
N LEU A 122 -7.63 9.89 -17.49
CA LEU A 122 -7.83 11.01 -16.57
C LEU A 122 -9.29 11.47 -16.55
N ALA A 123 -9.97 11.45 -17.69
CA ALA A 123 -11.39 11.78 -17.78
C ALA A 123 -12.31 10.70 -17.15
N GLN A 124 -11.97 9.42 -17.29
CA GLN A 124 -12.80 8.30 -16.80
C GLN A 124 -12.62 8.03 -15.30
N THR A 125 -11.41 8.23 -14.77
CA THR A 125 -11.04 7.82 -13.39
C THR A 125 -11.97 8.41 -12.32
N PRO A 126 -12.33 9.72 -12.33
CA PRO A 126 -13.25 10.26 -11.34
C PRO A 126 -14.60 9.55 -11.28
N ALA A 127 -15.17 9.23 -12.45
CA ALA A 127 -16.46 8.55 -12.55
C ALA A 127 -16.36 7.07 -12.14
N PHE A 128 -15.27 6.40 -12.51
CA PHE A 128 -14.97 5.04 -12.07
C PHE A 128 -14.89 4.96 -10.54
N GLU A 129 -14.12 5.85 -9.91
CA GLU A 129 -13.95 5.88 -8.47
C GLU A 129 -15.23 6.29 -7.74
N GLN A 130 -16.05 7.16 -8.34
CA GLN A 130 -17.37 7.51 -7.81
C GLN A 130 -18.26 6.28 -7.68
N GLN A 131 -18.31 5.43 -8.70
CA GLN A 131 -19.10 4.18 -8.65
C GLN A 131 -18.64 3.25 -7.52
N LEU A 132 -17.33 3.16 -7.28
CA LEU A 132 -16.80 2.35 -6.17
C LEU A 132 -17.23 2.90 -4.80
N VAL A 133 -17.16 4.21 -4.63
CA VAL A 133 -17.53 4.89 -3.38
C VAL A 133 -19.04 4.81 -3.14
N GLU A 134 -19.86 5.03 -4.17
CA GLU A 134 -21.32 4.93 -4.11
C GLU A 134 -21.79 3.50 -3.80
N ASP A 135 -21.08 2.48 -4.30
CA ASP A 135 -21.31 1.08 -3.94
C ASP A 135 -20.95 0.78 -2.48
N GLY A 136 -20.18 1.66 -1.82
CA GLY A 136 -19.82 1.56 -0.40
C GLY A 136 -18.39 1.06 -0.13
N ILE A 137 -17.51 1.11 -1.13
CA ILE A 137 -16.07 0.91 -0.92
C ILE A 137 -15.48 2.18 -0.29
N LEU A 138 -14.84 2.01 0.86
CA LEU A 138 -14.04 3.06 1.49
C LEU A 138 -12.72 3.19 0.72
N LEU A 139 -12.67 4.15 -0.22
CA LEU A 139 -11.52 4.37 -1.08
C LEU A 139 -10.58 5.45 -0.50
N PHE A 140 -9.32 5.07 -0.29
CA PHE A 140 -8.25 5.97 0.15
C PHE A 140 -7.12 6.00 -0.88
N LYS A 141 -6.69 7.20 -1.27
CA LYS A 141 -5.62 7.40 -2.25
C LYS A 141 -4.48 8.20 -1.63
N TYR A 142 -3.31 7.57 -1.51
CA TYR A 142 -2.13 8.20 -0.91
C TYR A 142 -1.03 8.43 -1.95
N TRP A 143 -0.54 9.67 -2.02
CA TRP A 143 0.68 10.01 -2.73
C TRP A 143 1.83 10.20 -1.75
N LEU A 144 2.82 9.32 -1.80
CA LEU A 144 4.01 9.38 -0.96
C LEU A 144 5.03 10.34 -1.57
N GLY A 145 5.13 11.54 -0.99
CA GLY A 145 6.06 12.59 -1.39
C GLY A 145 7.50 12.28 -0.98
N CYS A 146 8.43 12.49 -1.90
CA CYS A 146 9.85 12.32 -1.64
C CYS A 146 10.60 13.33 -2.49
N ASP A 147 11.48 14.10 -1.86
CA ASP A 147 12.34 15.04 -2.56
C ASP A 147 13.39 14.29 -3.36
N GLN A 148 13.88 14.90 -4.45
CA GLN A 148 14.86 14.28 -5.34
C GLN A 148 16.13 13.88 -4.58
N ALA A 149 16.63 14.73 -3.68
CA ALA A 149 17.80 14.43 -2.86
C ALA A 149 17.63 13.13 -2.02
N GLN A 150 16.48 12.97 -1.37
CA GLN A 150 16.15 11.74 -0.64
C GLN A 150 15.96 10.54 -1.57
N GLN A 151 15.41 10.76 -2.77
CA GLN A 151 15.25 9.71 -3.76
C GLN A 151 16.61 9.16 -4.22
N GLU A 152 17.56 10.05 -4.49
CA GLU A 152 18.94 9.74 -4.89
C GLU A 152 19.70 8.96 -3.81
N GLU A 153 19.60 9.40 -2.55
CA GLU A 153 20.19 8.70 -1.40
C GLU A 153 19.69 7.25 -1.31
N ARG A 154 18.38 7.04 -1.50
CA ARG A 154 17.76 5.70 -1.45
C ARG A 154 18.12 4.85 -2.66
N PHE A 155 18.30 5.45 -3.83
CA PHE A 155 18.83 4.74 -5.00
C PHE A 155 20.24 4.22 -4.75
N ALA A 156 21.13 5.07 -4.21
CA ALA A 156 22.48 4.66 -3.84
C ALA A 156 22.46 3.55 -2.77
N GLU A 157 21.65 3.68 -1.72
CA GLU A 157 21.51 2.65 -0.68
C GLU A 157 21.09 1.29 -1.26
N ARG A 158 20.08 1.27 -2.16
CA ARG A 158 19.62 0.05 -2.82
C ARG A 158 20.68 -0.57 -3.73
N LEU A 159 21.46 0.26 -4.42
CA LEU A 159 22.51 -0.20 -5.31
C LEU A 159 23.62 -0.93 -4.55
N HIS A 160 23.98 -0.41 -3.37
CA HIS A 160 25.07 -0.95 -2.55
C HIS A 160 24.64 -2.06 -1.58
N ASN A 161 23.34 -2.23 -1.31
CA ASN A 161 22.83 -3.26 -0.41
C ASN A 161 22.36 -4.51 -1.18
N PRO A 162 23.03 -5.68 -1.05
CA PRO A 162 22.66 -6.91 -1.76
C PRO A 162 21.22 -7.37 -1.51
N LEU A 163 20.68 -7.14 -0.31
CA LEU A 163 19.31 -7.52 0.07
C LEU A 163 18.24 -6.58 -0.51
N LYS A 164 18.64 -5.42 -1.03
CA LYS A 164 17.73 -4.42 -1.62
C LYS A 164 17.97 -4.20 -3.11
N ARG A 165 19.06 -4.71 -3.68
CA ARG A 165 19.43 -4.50 -5.09
C ARG A 165 18.37 -4.98 -6.07
N TRP A 166 17.65 -6.05 -5.74
CA TRP A 166 16.54 -6.56 -6.55
C TRP A 166 15.38 -5.56 -6.70
N LYS A 167 15.30 -4.53 -5.84
CA LYS A 167 14.30 -3.44 -5.91
C LYS A 167 14.66 -2.35 -6.92
N LEU A 168 15.69 -2.56 -7.74
CA LEU A 168 16.09 -1.67 -8.83
C LEU A 168 15.84 -2.37 -10.16
N SER A 169 14.95 -1.81 -10.96
CA SER A 169 14.68 -2.22 -12.33
C SER A 169 15.28 -1.23 -13.34
N PRO A 170 15.42 -1.61 -14.62
CA PRO A 170 15.80 -0.68 -15.68
C PRO A 170 14.87 0.52 -15.79
N VAL A 171 13.57 0.33 -15.49
CA VAL A 171 12.57 1.41 -15.49
C VAL A 171 12.87 2.41 -14.37
N ASP A 172 13.25 1.95 -13.17
CA ASP A 172 13.59 2.85 -12.06
C ASP A 172 14.82 3.73 -12.40
N VAL A 173 15.82 3.15 -13.09
CA VAL A 173 17.02 3.89 -13.53
C VAL A 173 16.67 4.95 -14.56
N ALA A 174 15.79 4.64 -15.52
CA ALA A 174 15.32 5.62 -16.49
C ALA A 174 14.41 6.68 -15.85
N ALA A 175 13.57 6.29 -14.88
CA ALA A 175 12.69 7.21 -14.15
C ALA A 175 13.47 8.23 -13.31
N ARG A 176 14.64 7.84 -12.79
CA ARG A 176 15.55 8.73 -12.07
C ARG A 176 15.92 10.00 -12.85
N THR A 177 16.18 9.89 -14.16
CA THR A 177 16.55 11.04 -15.00
C THR A 177 15.35 11.85 -15.52
N ARG A 178 14.12 11.41 -15.22
CA ARG A 178 12.85 12.04 -15.64
C ARG A 178 12.09 12.62 -14.46
N TYR A 179 12.80 13.11 -13.43
CA TYR A 179 12.18 13.58 -12.19
C TYR A 179 11.10 14.65 -12.44
N ASP A 180 11.40 15.62 -13.30
CA ASP A 180 10.50 16.73 -13.65
C ASP A 180 9.30 16.26 -14.47
N ASP A 181 9.48 15.33 -15.41
CA ASP A 181 8.36 14.74 -16.16
C ASP A 181 7.37 14.02 -15.23
N TYR A 182 7.90 13.27 -14.23
CA TYR A 182 7.07 12.66 -13.20
C TYR A 182 6.40 13.70 -12.27
N THR A 183 7.04 14.86 -12.03
CA THR A 183 6.41 15.98 -11.31
C THR A 183 5.21 16.51 -12.09
N ALA A 184 5.40 16.79 -13.38
CA ALA A 184 4.33 17.31 -14.24
C ALA A 184 3.18 16.30 -14.37
N ALA A 185 3.49 15.02 -14.58
CA ALA A 185 2.50 13.95 -14.67
C ALA A 185 1.69 13.80 -13.36
N ARG A 186 2.34 13.89 -12.19
CA ARG A 186 1.66 13.93 -10.89
C ARG A 186 0.70 15.12 -10.80
N ASP A 187 1.14 16.31 -11.18
CA ASP A 187 0.32 17.52 -11.01
C ASP A 187 -0.93 17.47 -11.90
N VAL A 188 -0.79 16.97 -13.13
CA VAL A 188 -1.93 16.70 -14.03
C VAL A 188 -2.86 15.64 -13.43
N MET A 189 -2.31 14.53 -12.92
CA MET A 189 -3.09 13.46 -12.29
C MET A 189 -3.89 13.97 -11.08
N LEU A 190 -3.25 14.73 -10.19
CA LEU A 190 -3.88 15.30 -9.01
C LEU A 190 -4.98 16.30 -9.41
N GLY A 191 -4.69 17.20 -10.36
CA GLY A 191 -5.66 18.18 -10.84
C GLY A 191 -6.91 17.54 -11.47
N ALA A 192 -6.75 16.43 -12.21
CA ALA A 192 -7.86 15.75 -12.85
C ALA A 192 -8.65 14.81 -11.93
N THR A 193 -8.02 14.29 -10.86
CA THR A 193 -8.61 13.16 -10.08
C THR A 193 -8.67 13.37 -8.58
N HIS A 194 -8.33 14.55 -8.07
CA HIS A 194 -8.66 14.95 -6.70
C HIS A 194 -10.11 15.45 -6.66
N THR A 195 -11.02 14.61 -6.15
CA THR A 195 -12.45 14.93 -6.04
C THR A 195 -12.93 14.88 -4.59
N ALA A 196 -14.12 15.42 -4.32
CA ALA A 196 -14.73 15.36 -3.00
C ALA A 196 -15.04 13.92 -2.55
N HIS A 197 -15.47 13.05 -3.48
CA HIS A 197 -15.80 11.65 -3.19
C HIS A 197 -14.58 10.75 -3.09
N ALA A 198 -13.48 11.07 -3.79
CA ALA A 198 -12.24 10.30 -3.79
C ALA A 198 -11.02 11.26 -3.74
N PRO A 199 -10.76 11.89 -2.59
CA PRO A 199 -9.68 12.86 -2.47
C PRO A 199 -8.31 12.18 -2.43
N TRP A 200 -7.32 12.83 -3.04
CA TRP A 200 -5.91 12.50 -2.84
C TRP A 200 -5.40 13.01 -1.49
N THR A 201 -4.57 12.21 -0.83
CA THR A 201 -3.84 12.60 0.38
C THR A 201 -2.34 12.52 0.11
N LEU A 202 -1.66 13.66 0.17
CA LEU A 202 -0.22 13.76 0.00
C LEU A 202 0.44 13.65 1.38
N VAL A 203 1.44 12.79 1.51
CA VAL A 203 2.16 12.58 2.77
C VAL A 203 3.66 12.75 2.53
N ASP A 204 4.31 13.56 3.35
CA ASP A 204 5.77 13.69 3.34
C ASP A 204 6.43 12.39 3.81
N PHE A 205 7.16 11.75 2.92
CA PHE A 205 7.89 10.51 3.14
C PHE A 205 9.40 10.70 3.11
N ASN A 206 9.94 11.93 3.18
CA ASN A 206 11.38 12.19 3.30
C ASN A 206 11.97 11.46 4.52
N ASP A 207 11.26 11.46 5.65
CA ASP A 207 11.44 10.48 6.72
C ASP A 207 10.37 9.39 6.61
N GLN A 208 10.74 8.21 6.09
CA GLN A 208 9.80 7.11 5.87
C GLN A 208 9.11 6.62 7.16
N ARG A 209 9.77 6.69 8.33
CA ARG A 209 9.15 6.23 9.59
C ARG A 209 8.04 7.18 10.00
N ARG A 210 8.29 8.49 9.92
CA ARG A 210 7.26 9.50 10.19
C ARG A 210 6.16 9.47 9.14
N GLY A 211 6.51 9.37 7.85
CA GLY A 211 5.54 9.27 6.77
C GLY A 211 4.56 8.11 6.97
N ARG A 212 5.05 6.94 7.41
CA ARG A 212 4.19 5.79 7.75
C ARG A 212 3.23 6.12 8.90
N LEU A 213 3.74 6.61 10.04
CA LEU A 213 2.88 6.95 11.18
C LEU A 213 1.83 8.01 10.81
N THR A 214 2.21 9.03 10.05
CA THR A 214 1.29 10.06 9.56
C THR A 214 0.22 9.48 8.64
N LEU A 215 0.60 8.60 7.70
CA LEU A 215 -0.35 7.94 6.80
C LEU A 215 -1.33 7.05 7.59
N LEU A 216 -0.82 6.21 8.49
CA LEU A 216 -1.66 5.31 9.29
C LEU A 216 -2.62 6.09 10.18
N ARG A 217 -2.15 7.12 10.88
CA ARG A 217 -3.02 7.97 11.71
C ARG A 217 -4.09 8.66 10.85
N ASN A 218 -3.72 9.21 9.69
CA ASN A 218 -4.69 9.82 8.76
C ASN A 218 -5.74 8.82 8.26
N LEU A 219 -5.34 7.58 7.96
CA LEU A 219 -6.26 6.53 7.55
C LEU A 219 -7.25 6.22 8.68
N LEU A 220 -6.75 6.00 9.89
CA LEU A 220 -7.55 5.67 11.07
C LEU A 220 -8.51 6.81 11.45
N ASP A 221 -8.07 8.07 11.42
CA ASP A 221 -8.90 9.23 11.77
C ASP A 221 -10.06 9.50 10.79
N ARG A 222 -9.92 9.02 9.56
CA ARG A 222 -10.93 9.22 8.50
C ARG A 222 -11.91 8.07 8.39
N LEU A 223 -11.67 6.96 9.10
CA LEU A 223 -12.64 5.90 9.24
C LEU A 223 -13.74 6.34 10.21
N PRO A 224 -14.97 5.84 10.06
CA PRO A 224 -16.02 6.07 11.06
C PRO A 224 -15.66 5.35 12.37
N ASP A 225 -16.51 5.48 13.39
CA ASP A 225 -16.36 4.65 14.58
C ASP A 225 -16.37 3.15 14.20
N THR A 226 -15.27 2.48 14.56
CA THR A 226 -14.98 1.08 14.25
C THR A 226 -15.03 0.19 15.47
N HIS A 227 -15.55 0.69 16.60
CA HIS A 227 -15.68 -0.12 17.80
C HIS A 227 -16.62 -1.31 17.56
N VAL A 228 -16.11 -2.52 17.79
CA VAL A 228 -16.87 -3.76 17.83
C VAL A 228 -16.39 -4.54 19.04
N ASP A 229 -17.32 -4.92 19.91
CA ASP A 229 -17.02 -5.76 21.07
C ASP A 229 -16.35 -7.06 20.60
N ALA A 230 -15.18 -7.34 21.16
CA ALA A 230 -14.50 -8.60 20.90
C ALA A 230 -15.39 -9.73 21.44
N PRO A 231 -15.77 -10.73 20.61
CA PRO A 231 -16.56 -11.85 21.11
C PRO A 231 -15.77 -12.56 22.20
N GLY A 232 -16.40 -12.77 23.36
CA GLY A 232 -15.79 -13.50 24.46
C GLY A 232 -15.41 -14.91 24.01
N ILE A 233 -14.12 -15.23 24.06
CA ILE A 233 -13.63 -16.58 23.74
C ILE A 233 -13.66 -17.40 25.03
N ALA A 234 -14.53 -18.41 25.08
CA ALA A 234 -14.46 -19.41 26.14
C ALA A 234 -13.15 -20.20 25.98
N PHE A 235 -12.24 -20.05 26.94
CA PHE A 235 -10.96 -20.75 26.97
C PHE A 235 -10.91 -21.70 28.17
N PRO A 236 -11.63 -22.83 28.11
CA PRO A 236 -11.70 -23.76 29.23
C PRO A 236 -10.35 -24.42 29.48
N ALA A 237 -10.05 -24.67 30.75
CA ALA A 237 -8.85 -25.40 31.13
C ALA A 237 -8.80 -26.79 30.47
N LEU A 238 -7.60 -27.23 30.11
CA LEU A 238 -7.39 -28.59 29.60
C LEU A 238 -7.83 -29.61 30.65
N ARG A 239 -8.62 -30.61 30.25
CA ARG A 239 -9.04 -31.73 31.12
C ARG A 239 -7.87 -32.59 31.62
N ARG A 240 -6.70 -32.43 31.01
CA ARG A 240 -5.47 -33.15 31.34
C ARG A 240 -4.28 -32.21 31.26
N LYS A 241 -3.18 -32.57 31.93
CA LYS A 241 -1.91 -31.87 31.79
C LYS A 241 -1.45 -31.89 30.31
N PRO A 242 -0.81 -30.80 29.81
CA PRO A 242 -0.15 -30.80 28.51
C PRO A 242 0.76 -32.02 28.36
N ARG A 243 0.70 -32.69 27.20
CA ARG A 243 1.56 -33.84 26.91
C ARG A 243 2.77 -33.39 26.09
N PRO A 244 3.97 -33.92 26.36
CA PRO A 244 5.10 -33.73 25.46
C PRO A 244 4.82 -34.49 24.16
N GLU A 245 5.04 -33.85 23.03
CA GLU A 245 5.03 -34.47 21.72
C GLU A 245 6.41 -35.08 21.43
N ARG A 246 6.48 -36.22 20.74
CA ARG A 246 7.74 -36.90 20.41
C ARG A 246 7.78 -37.19 18.92
N TYR A 247 8.81 -36.69 18.25
CA TYR A 247 9.10 -36.87 16.83
C TYR A 247 10.59 -36.69 16.61
N ASP A 248 11.10 -37.25 15.52
CA ASP A 248 12.46 -36.96 15.07
C ASP A 248 12.51 -35.52 14.59
N VAL A 249 13.38 -34.73 15.21
CA VAL A 249 13.56 -33.31 14.87
C VAL A 249 14.82 -33.14 14.03
N LEU A 250 14.71 -32.31 12.99
CA LEU A 250 15.89 -31.77 12.33
C LEU A 250 16.70 -30.99 13.38
N PRO A 251 18.00 -31.29 13.59
CA PRO A 251 18.79 -30.58 14.57
C PRO A 251 18.84 -29.09 14.22
N PRO A 252 18.75 -28.19 15.22
CA PRO A 252 18.88 -26.76 14.97
C PRO A 252 20.25 -26.48 14.34
N LEU A 253 20.27 -25.53 13.40
CA LEU A 253 21.53 -25.05 12.84
C LEU A 253 22.40 -24.51 13.98
N PRO A 254 23.72 -24.78 13.98
CA PRO A 254 24.62 -24.10 14.90
C PRO A 254 24.49 -22.58 14.71
N PRO A 255 24.74 -21.77 15.75
CA PRO A 255 24.77 -20.32 15.62
C PRO A 255 25.67 -19.93 14.46
N PHE A 256 25.16 -19.07 13.58
CA PHE A 256 25.91 -18.62 12.41
C PHE A 256 27.18 -17.89 12.88
N ALA A 257 28.34 -18.52 12.69
CA ALA A 257 29.65 -17.90 12.88
C ALA A 257 29.96 -17.08 11.63
N GLY A 258 29.50 -15.82 11.63
CA GLY A 258 29.86 -14.80 10.64
C GLY A 258 31.17 -14.13 10.97
#